data_AF-A0A7R9DX71-F1
#
_entry.id   AF-A0A7R9DX71-F1
#
_cell.length_a   1.000
_cell.length_b   1.000
_cell.length_c   1.000
_cell.angle_alpha   90.00
_cell.angle_beta   90.00
_cell.angle_gamma   90.00
#
_symmetry.space_group_name_H-M   'P 1'
#
loop_
_entity.id
_entity.type
_entity.pdbx_description
1 polymer ?
#
loop_
_entity_poly.entity_id
_entity_poly.type
_entity_poly.pdbx_seq_one_letter_code
_entity_poly.pdbx_strand_id
1 'polypeptide(L)'
;MATSVPTNLANVDQEQVKSFRDFLVSYNKLSEICFTDCVWDFTTRNVKSQEDRCALNCMEKYLKMNQRVSQRFQEFQMIANENALAAAQKIGAVSR
;
A
#
# COMPACT_ATOMS: atom_id res chain seq x y z
N MET A 1 14.67 35.88 -15.28
CA MET A 1 13.33 35.26 -15.24
C MET A 1 13.21 34.51 -13.93
N ALA A 2 12.69 35.17 -12.90
CA ALA A 2 12.40 34.53 -11.61
C ALA A 2 11.06 33.81 -11.76
N THR A 3 11.10 32.50 -12.00
CA THR A 3 9.90 31.67 -11.94
C THR A 3 9.50 31.58 -10.47
N SER A 4 8.43 32.29 -10.14
CA SER A 4 7.70 32.22 -8.89
C SER A 4 7.43 30.77 -8.50
N VAL A 5 8.12 30.28 -7.46
CA VAL A 5 7.68 29.11 -6.70
C VAL A 5 6.32 29.46 -6.10
N PRO A 6 5.25 28.70 -6.36
CA PRO A 6 3.98 28.95 -5.70
C PRO A 6 4.14 28.71 -4.20
N THR A 7 4.06 29.79 -3.43
CA THR A 7 3.93 29.81 -1.98
C THR A 7 2.58 29.21 -1.57
N ASN A 8 2.47 27.88 -1.55
CA ASN A 8 1.35 27.16 -0.93
C ASN A 8 1.77 25.78 -0.39
N LEU A 9 2.92 25.69 0.28
CA LEU A 9 3.26 24.53 1.13
C LEU A 9 2.71 24.67 2.56
N ALA A 10 2.06 25.80 2.88
CA ALA A 10 1.63 26.12 4.24
C ALA A 10 0.30 25.45 4.66
N ASN A 11 -0.42 24.79 3.74
CA ASN A 11 -1.67 24.09 4.01
C ASN A 11 -1.66 22.66 3.43
N VAL A 12 -0.52 21.96 3.47
CA VAL A 12 -0.56 20.53 3.18
C VAL A 12 -1.13 19.85 4.42
N ASP A 13 -2.38 19.41 4.29
CA ASP A 13 -3.07 18.64 5.31
C ASP A 13 -2.20 17.46 5.73
N GLN A 14 -2.05 17.28 7.04
CA GLN A 14 -1.14 16.30 7.63
C GLN A 14 -1.51 14.87 7.17
N GLU A 15 -2.80 14.62 6.92
CA GLU A 15 -3.31 13.39 6.33
C GLU A 15 -2.87 13.20 4.87
N GLN A 16 -2.84 14.27 4.06
CA GLN A 16 -2.34 14.22 2.69
C GLN A 16 -0.84 13.93 2.66
N VAL A 17 -0.05 14.55 3.55
CA VAL A 17 1.38 14.25 3.69
C VAL A 17 1.59 12.79 4.04
N LYS A 18 0.81 12.27 5.00
CA LYS A 18 0.86 10.88 5.41
C LYS A 18 0.50 9.94 4.25
N SER A 19 -0.59 10.19 3.54
CA SER A 19 -1.02 9.39 2.39
C SER A 19 0.06 9.33 1.30
N PHE A 20 0.68 10.47 0.99
CA PHE A 20 1.77 10.51 0.01
C PHE A 20 3.01 9.75 0.48
N ARG A 21 3.37 9.85 1.77
CA ARG A 21 4.46 9.07 2.36
C ARG A 21 4.19 7.57 2.28
N ASP A 22 2.98 7.15 2.63
CA ASP A 22 2.57 5.74 2.62
C ASP A 22 2.57 5.20 1.17
N PHE A 23 2.16 6.01 0.20
CA PHE A 23 2.28 5.70 -1.23
C PHE A 23 3.74 5.47 -1.63
N LEU A 24 4.67 6.36 -1.27
CA LEU A 24 6.09 6.21 -1.64
C LEU A 24 6.73 4.96 -1.04
N VAL A 25 6.36 4.61 0.20
CA VAL A 25 6.81 3.36 0.84
C VAL A 25 6.31 2.15 0.05
N SER A 26 5.03 2.15 -0.33
CA SER A 26 4.43 1.07 -1.13
C SER A 26 5.06 0.96 -2.52
N TYR A 27 5.30 2.11 -3.18
CA TYR A 27 5.96 2.19 -4.48
C TYR A 27 7.35 1.56 -4.43
N ASN A 28 8.19 1.99 -3.47
CA ASN A 28 9.53 1.44 -3.32
C ASN A 28 9.51 -0.07 -3.06
N LYS A 29 8.57 -0.54 -2.24
CA LYS A 29 8.46 -1.96 -1.95
C LYS A 29 8.07 -2.78 -3.20
N LEU A 30 7.10 -2.28 -3.96
CA LEU A 30 6.68 -2.90 -5.21
C LEU A 30 7.84 -2.94 -6.23
N SER A 31 8.57 -1.82 -6.36
CA SER A 31 9.73 -1.75 -7.26
C SER A 31 10.81 -2.78 -6.89
N GLU A 32 11.12 -2.93 -5.61
CA GLU A 32 12.09 -3.93 -5.11
C GLU A 32 11.66 -5.36 -5.44
N ILE A 33 10.39 -5.71 -5.17
CA ILE A 33 9.85 -7.05 -5.43
C ILE A 33 9.91 -7.36 -6.93
N CYS A 34 9.38 -6.49 -7.77
CA CYS A 34 9.34 -6.76 -9.21
C CYS A 34 10.73 -6.73 -9.84
N PHE A 35 11.66 -5.91 -9.34
CA PHE A 35 13.05 -5.99 -9.80
C PHE A 35 13.68 -7.35 -9.48
N THR A 36 13.53 -7.81 -8.23
CA THR A 36 14.10 -9.09 -7.77
C THR A 36 13.51 -10.28 -8.50
N ASP A 37 12.22 -10.26 -8.80
CA ASP A 37 11.51 -11.37 -9.45
C ASP A 37 11.67 -11.38 -10.97
N CYS A 38 11.82 -10.22 -11.61
CA CYS A 38 11.72 -10.08 -13.07
C CYS A 38 12.97 -9.60 -13.79
N VAL A 39 14.00 -9.08 -13.12
CA VAL A 39 15.25 -8.69 -13.76
C VAL A 39 16.29 -9.77 -13.47
N TRP A 40 16.54 -10.61 -14.46
CA TRP A 40 17.41 -11.79 -14.32
C TRP A 40 18.64 -11.74 -15.23
N ASP A 41 18.64 -10.89 -16.25
CA ASP A 41 19.72 -10.81 -17.22
C ASP A 41 20.51 -9.50 -17.10
N PHE A 42 21.76 -9.64 -16.65
CA PHE A 42 22.69 -8.51 -16.44
C PHE A 42 23.76 -8.40 -17.53
N THR A 43 23.56 -9.04 -18.69
CA THR A 43 24.51 -8.98 -19.82
C THR A 43 24.42 -7.68 -20.63
N THR A 44 23.32 -6.92 -20.48
CA THR A 44 23.14 -5.62 -21.15
C THR A 44 22.55 -4.60 -20.18
N ARG A 45 22.69 -3.31 -20.50
CA ARG A 45 22.06 -2.23 -19.72
C ARG A 45 20.56 -2.04 -20.02
N ASN A 46 20.05 -2.70 -21.06
CA ASN A 46 18.66 -2.56 -21.49
C ASN A 46 17.81 -3.67 -20.86
N VAL A 47 16.59 -3.33 -20.45
CA VAL A 47 15.60 -4.30 -20.00
C VAL A 47 15.12 -5.10 -21.20
N LYS A 48 15.14 -6.44 -21.11
CA LYS A 48 14.66 -7.29 -22.19
C LYS A 48 13.13 -7.26 -22.25
N SER A 49 12.55 -7.50 -23.43
CA SER A 49 11.10 -7.52 -23.61
C SER A 49 10.37 -8.54 -22.71
N GLN A 50 11.04 -9.64 -22.37
CA GLN A 50 10.51 -10.64 -21.44
C GLN A 50 10.51 -10.14 -19.99
N GLU A 51 11.55 -9.43 -19.57
CA GLU A 51 11.67 -8.82 -18.24
C GLU A 51 10.65 -7.68 -18.07
N ASP A 52 10.48 -6.86 -19.10
CA ASP A 52 9.47 -5.78 -19.13
C ASP A 52 8.05 -6.35 -18.98
N ARG A 53 7.71 -7.38 -19.77
CA ARG A 53 6.42 -8.09 -19.63
C ARG A 53 6.25 -8.72 -18.25
N CYS A 54 7.32 -9.28 -17.67
CA CYS A 54 7.29 -9.82 -16.31
C CYS A 54 6.99 -8.70 -15.29
N ALA A 55 7.68 -7.57 -15.36
CA ALA A 55 7.52 -6.46 -14.43
C ALA A 55 6.10 -5.88 -14.47
N LEU A 56 5.50 -5.73 -15.67
CA LEU A 56 4.11 -5.29 -15.82
C LEU A 56 3.12 -6.27 -15.17
N ASN A 57 3.28 -7.57 -15.40
CA ASN A 57 2.45 -8.59 -14.78
C ASN A 57 2.65 -8.66 -13.26
N CYS A 58 3.89 -8.50 -12.79
CA CYS A 58 4.23 -8.45 -11.37
C CYS A 58 3.51 -7.31 -10.68
N MET A 59 3.59 -6.10 -11.24
CA MET A 59 2.87 -4.93 -10.73
C MET A 59 1.36 -5.17 -10.66
N GLU A 60 0.74 -5.60 -11.76
CA GLU A 60 -0.70 -5.83 -11.80
C GLU A 60 -1.13 -6.88 -10.77
N LYS A 61 -0.38 -7.99 -10.67
CA LYS A 61 -0.65 -9.06 -9.71
C LYS A 61 -0.50 -8.58 -8.28
N TYR A 62 0.56 -7.82 -7.97
CA TYR A 62 0.82 -7.30 -6.63
C TYR A 62 -0.27 -6.33 -6.18
N LEU A 63 -0.71 -5.42 -7.06
CA LEU A 63 -1.78 -4.47 -6.74
C LEU A 63 -3.12 -5.18 -6.50
N LYS A 64 -3.50 -6.12 -7.37
CA LYS A 64 -4.72 -6.94 -7.20
C LYS A 64 -4.66 -7.77 -5.91
N MET A 65 -3.51 -8.36 -5.61
CA MET A 65 -3.29 -9.09 -4.36
C MET A 65 -3.48 -8.17 -3.15
N ASN A 66 -2.82 -7.01 -3.11
CA ASN A 66 -2.94 -6.07 -1.99
C ASN A 66 -4.38 -5.61 -1.79
N GLN A 67 -5.12 -5.33 -2.86
CA GLN A 67 -6.53 -4.97 -2.77
C GLN A 67 -7.37 -6.10 -2.16
N ARG A 68 -7.16 -7.34 -2.63
CA ARG A 68 -7.88 -8.51 -2.11
C ARG A 68 -7.54 -8.81 -0.65
N VAL A 69 -6.27 -8.72 -0.26
CA VAL A 69 -5.82 -8.89 1.12
C VAL A 69 -6.43 -7.81 2.02
N SER A 70 -6.40 -6.55 1.57
CA SER A 70 -6.99 -5.43 2.31
C SER A 70 -8.49 -5.62 2.55
N GLN A 71 -9.23 -6.08 1.54
CA GLN A 71 -10.66 -6.38 1.68
C GLN A 71 -10.91 -7.44 2.76
N ARG A 72 -10.19 -8.57 2.72
CA ARG A 72 -10.36 -9.65 3.70
C ARG A 72 -9.92 -9.24 5.10
N PHE A 73 -8.88 -8.43 5.19
CA PHE A 73 -8.42 -7.87 6.46
C PHE A 73 -9.49 -6.95 7.07
N GLN A 74 -10.10 -6.07 6.28
CA GLN A 74 -11.19 -5.21 6.75
C GLN A 74 -12.41 -6.01 7.20
N GLU A 75 -12.82 -7.03 6.43
CA GLU A 75 -13.89 -7.95 6.84
C GLU A 75 -13.61 -8.59 8.21
N PHE A 76 -12.39 -9.08 8.41
CA PHE A 76 -11.98 -9.68 9.68
C PHE A 76 -11.97 -8.67 10.83
N GLN A 77 -11.46 -7.46 10.60
CA GLN A 77 -11.42 -6.40 11.62
C GLN A 77 -12.82 -6.00 12.09
N MET A 78 -13.80 -5.92 11.18
CA MET A 78 -15.18 -5.63 11.56
C MET A 78 -15.76 -6.71 12.47
N ILE A 79 -15.61 -7.99 12.11
CA ILE A 79 -16.10 -9.13 12.91
C ILE A 79 -15.41 -9.17 14.28
N ALA A 80 -14.09 -8.97 14.32
CA ALA A 80 -13.33 -8.95 15.57
C ALA A 80 -13.80 -7.83 16.50
N ASN A 81 -14.05 -6.63 15.96
CA ASN A 81 -14.55 -5.50 16.74
C ASN A 81 -15.97 -5.74 17.28
N GLU A 82 -16.89 -6.29 16.46
CA GLU A 82 -18.23 -6.68 16.90
C GLU A 82 -18.19 -7.70 18.05
N ASN A 83 -17.34 -8.73 17.92
CA ASN A 83 -17.15 -9.74 18.97
C ASN A 83 -16.56 -9.14 20.25
N ALA A 84 -15.62 -8.21 20.13
CA ALA A 84 -15.03 -7.52 21.27
C ALA A 84 -16.06 -6.64 22.01
N LEU A 85 -16.91 -5.92 21.27
CA LEU A 85 -18.00 -5.12 21.84
C LEU A 85 -19.04 -6.00 22.54
N ALA A 86 -19.42 -7.14 21.93
CA ALA A 86 -20.34 -8.09 22.55
C ALA A 86 -19.77 -8.73 23.83
N ALA A 87 -18.46 -9.02 23.86
CA ALA A 87 -17.78 -9.51 25.06
C ALA A 87 -17.75 -8.44 26.17
N ALA A 88 -17.47 -7.18 25.82
CA ALA A 88 -17.49 -6.07 26.77
C ALA A 88 -18.88 -5.84 27.38
N GLN A 89 -19.95 -5.95 26.57
CA GLN A 89 -21.34 -5.87 27.05
C GLN A 89 -21.68 -7.01 28.03
N LYS A 90 -21.23 -8.24 27.76
CA LYS A 90 -21.46 -9.39 28.66
C LYS A 90 -20.73 -9.23 29.99
N ILE A 91 -19.51 -8.69 29.99
CA ILE A 91 -18.78 -8.38 31.24
C ILE A 91 -19.54 -7.33 32.06
N GLY A 92 -20.03 -6.26 31.42
CA GLY A 92 -20.81 -5.21 32.10
C GLY A 92 -22.18 -5.68 32.64
N ALA A 93 -22.76 -6.73 32.06
CA ALA A 93 -24.02 -7.33 32.51
C ALA A 93 -23.86 -8.33 33.67
N VAL A 94 -22.67 -8.91 33.86
CA VAL A 94 -22.36 -9.82 34.99
C VAL A 94 -21.95 -9.05 36.25
N SER A 95 -21.45 -7.81 36.11
CA SER A 95 -21.05 -6.93 37.21
C SER A 95 -22.20 -6.13 37.85
N ARG A 96 -23.46 -6.45 37.54
CA ARG A 96 -24.65 -5.75 38.07
C ARG A 96 -25.63 -6.71 38.73
#